data_AF-A0AAV8XWY7-F1
#
_entry.id   AF-A0AAV8XWY7-F1
#
_cell.length_a   1.000
_cell.length_b   1.000
_cell.length_c   1.000
_cell.angle_alpha   90.00
_cell.angle_beta   90.00
_cell.angle_gamma   90.00
#
_symmetry.space_group_name_H-M   'P 1'
#
loop_
_entity.id
_entity.type
_entity.pdbx_description
1 polymer ?
#
loop_
_entity_poly.entity_id
_entity_poly.type
_entity_poly.pdbx_seq_one_letter_code
_entity_poly.pdbx_strand_id
1 'polypeptide(L)'
;MGPKSVTKADVTSWIERALERKNFKNYEISLTGKTEKGDGYFGDIVFATVAVTTRDNIKKNINLVIKHGKPSDHARKIAPVRVAFETEIHFYKNVLPAFCDPPEGA
;
A
#
# COMPACT_ATOMS: atom_id res chain seq x y z
N MET A 1 -28.50 2.79 4.68
CA MET A 1 -27.32 3.44 4.06
C MET A 1 -26.21 2.38 4.04
N GLY A 2 -25.80 1.91 2.85
CA GLY A 2 -24.81 0.83 2.75
C GLY A 2 -23.41 1.29 3.23
N PRO A 3 -22.50 0.36 3.56
CA PRO A 3 -21.13 0.73 3.94
C PRO A 3 -20.47 1.50 2.78
N LYS A 4 -19.87 2.65 3.07
CA LYS A 4 -19.09 3.42 2.08
C LYS A 4 -17.95 2.53 1.57
N SER A 5 -17.92 2.22 0.28
CA SER A 5 -16.79 1.51 -0.32
C SER A 5 -15.58 2.42 -0.43
N VAL A 6 -14.37 1.88 -0.28
CA VAL A 6 -13.13 2.58 -0.65
C VAL A 6 -13.17 2.90 -2.14
N THR A 7 -12.88 4.16 -2.48
CA THR A 7 -12.93 4.68 -3.85
C THR A 7 -11.53 4.79 -4.46
N LYS A 8 -11.48 4.97 -5.79
CA LYS A 8 -10.23 5.30 -6.50
C LYS A 8 -9.59 6.58 -5.95
N ALA A 9 -10.39 7.58 -5.58
CA ALA A 9 -9.89 8.84 -5.01
C ALA A 9 -9.22 8.63 -3.65
N ASP A 10 -9.79 7.76 -2.80
CA ASP A 10 -9.18 7.41 -1.50
C ASP A 10 -7.79 6.81 -1.71
N VAL A 11 -7.67 5.80 -2.59
CA VAL A 11 -6.40 5.13 -2.90
C VAL A 11 -5.38 6.10 -3.49
N THR A 12 -5.81 6.94 -4.44
CA THR A 12 -4.94 7.96 -5.03
C THR A 12 -4.40 8.91 -3.95
N SER A 13 -5.25 9.40 -3.04
CA SER A 13 -4.82 10.29 -1.95
C SER A 13 -3.79 9.65 -1.02
N TRP A 14 -3.87 8.34 -0.77
CA TRP A 14 -2.90 7.62 0.06
C TRP A 14 -1.55 7.48 -0.66
N ILE A 15 -1.59 7.20 -1.97
CA ILE A 15 -0.39 7.14 -2.80
C ILE A 15 0.28 8.52 -2.84
N GLU A 16 -0.47 9.59 -3.07
CA GLU A 16 0.05 10.96 -3.07
C GLU A 16 0.74 11.31 -1.75
N ARG A 17 0.10 11.04 -0.61
CA ARG A 17 0.69 11.23 0.72
C ARG A 17 1.97 10.40 0.95
N ALA A 18 2.05 9.20 0.39
CA ALA A 18 3.25 8.38 0.45
C ALA A 18 4.39 8.93 -0.42
N LEU A 19 4.04 9.61 -1.53
CA LEU A 19 4.98 10.23 -2.46
C LEU A 19 5.42 11.64 -2.04
N GLU A 20 4.65 12.37 -1.23
CA GLU A 20 5.02 13.71 -0.71
C GLU A 20 6.41 13.74 -0.06
N ARG A 21 6.81 12.62 0.55
CA ARG A 21 8.13 12.49 1.21
C ARG A 21 9.24 12.11 0.26
N LYS A 22 8.97 12.06 -1.05
CA LYS A 22 9.91 11.65 -2.09
C LYS A 22 10.20 12.82 -3.02
N ASN A 23 11.46 12.90 -3.47
CA ASN A 23 11.97 14.03 -4.23
C ASN A 23 11.63 13.93 -5.73
N PHE A 24 10.34 13.77 -6.06
CA PHE A 24 9.87 13.67 -7.45
C PHE A 24 9.45 15.04 -8.00
N LYS A 25 9.73 15.28 -9.28
CA LYS A 25 9.35 16.49 -10.02
C LYS A 25 7.90 16.41 -10.51
N ASN A 26 7.52 15.23 -11.01
CA ASN A 26 6.15 14.91 -11.40
C ASN A 26 5.88 13.42 -11.19
N TYR A 27 4.60 13.05 -11.13
CA TYR A 27 4.16 11.67 -11.11
C TYR A 27 2.78 11.51 -11.74
N GLU A 28 2.52 10.31 -12.27
CA GLU A 28 1.23 9.88 -12.80
C GLU A 28 0.86 8.53 -12.17
N ILE A 29 -0.35 8.43 -11.60
CA ILE A 29 -0.81 7.25 -10.86
C ILE A 29 -1.82 6.48 -11.71
N SER A 30 -1.52 5.21 -11.97
CA SER A 30 -2.42 4.27 -12.64
C SER A 30 -2.78 3.12 -11.69
N LEU A 31 -4.07 2.92 -11.41
CA LEU A 31 -4.54 1.72 -10.70
C LEU A 31 -4.64 0.56 -11.69
N THR A 32 -3.91 -0.52 -11.44
CA THR A 32 -3.71 -1.63 -12.38
C THR A 32 -4.49 -2.88 -12.02
N GLY A 33 -5.05 -2.97 -10.81
CA GLY A 33 -5.89 -4.09 -10.39
C GLY A 33 -6.37 -3.98 -8.95
N LYS A 34 -7.26 -4.89 -8.55
CA LYS A 34 -7.70 -5.05 -7.15
C LYS A 34 -8.08 -6.51 -6.89
N THR A 35 -8.04 -6.93 -5.63
CA THR A 35 -8.55 -8.24 -5.20
C THR A 35 -10.04 -8.40 -5.52
N GLU A 36 -10.46 -9.64 -5.81
CA GLU A 36 -11.84 -9.93 -6.15
C GLU A 36 -12.74 -9.99 -4.90
N LYS A 37 -14.06 -9.97 -5.13
CA LYS A 37 -15.04 -10.04 -4.05
C LYS A 37 -15.01 -11.43 -3.42
N GLY A 38 -14.51 -11.52 -2.19
CA GLY A 38 -14.36 -12.79 -1.46
C GLY A 38 -12.93 -13.00 -0.98
N ASP A 39 -11.97 -12.29 -1.58
CA ASP A 39 -10.58 -12.30 -1.17
C ASP A 39 -10.33 -11.38 0.03
N GLY A 40 -9.34 -11.78 0.83
CA GLY A 40 -8.78 -10.97 1.91
C GLY A 40 -9.71 -10.79 3.11
N TYR A 41 -9.51 -11.64 4.14
CA TYR A 41 -10.31 -11.62 5.38
C TYR A 41 -10.20 -10.27 6.11
N PHE A 42 -8.97 -9.75 6.28
CA PHE A 42 -8.72 -8.51 7.02
C PHE A 42 -8.67 -7.25 6.16
N GLY A 43 -8.80 -7.35 4.84
CA GLY A 43 -8.68 -6.20 3.95
C GLY A 43 -8.58 -6.56 2.47
N ASP A 44 -8.70 -5.55 1.61
CA ASP A 44 -8.52 -5.66 0.17
C ASP A 44 -7.12 -5.18 -0.23
N ILE A 45 -6.67 -5.63 -1.41
CA ILE A 45 -5.44 -5.16 -2.05
C ILE A 45 -5.79 -4.45 -3.36
N VAL A 46 -5.12 -3.33 -3.60
CA VAL A 46 -5.14 -2.59 -4.87
C VAL A 46 -3.71 -2.53 -5.41
N PHE A 47 -3.55 -2.80 -6.68
CA PHE A 47 -2.28 -2.67 -7.39
C PHE A 47 -2.26 -1.33 -8.13
N ALA A 48 -1.11 -0.66 -8.10
CA ALA A 48 -0.91 0.59 -8.82
C ALA A 48 0.49 0.66 -9.43
N THR A 49 0.63 1.38 -10.52
CA THR A 49 1.90 1.79 -11.10
C THR A 49 1.95 3.32 -11.07
N VAL A 50 3.05 3.85 -10.55
CA VAL A 50 3.32 5.29 -10.56
C VAL A 50 4.48 5.57 -11.49
N ALA A 51 4.22 6.23 -12.61
CA ALA A 51 5.28 6.77 -13.46
C ALA A 51 5.78 8.07 -12.81
N VAL A 52 7.07 8.16 -12.49
CA VAL A 52 7.67 9.33 -11.84
C VAL A 52 8.83 9.87 -12.67
N THR A 53 8.99 11.19 -12.66
CA THR A 53 10.24 11.85 -13.09
C THR A 53 10.94 12.42 -11.87
N THR A 54 12.20 12.03 -11.69
CA THR A 54 13.06 12.57 -10.63
C THR A 54 13.53 13.99 -10.98
N ARG A 55 14.14 14.70 -10.01
CA ARG A 55 14.73 16.03 -10.26
C ARG A 55 15.86 16.00 -11.28
N ASP A 56 16.56 14.88 -11.38
CA ASP A 56 17.62 14.64 -12.38
C ASP A 56 17.06 14.25 -13.76
N ASN A 57 15.75 14.44 -13.98
CA ASN A 57 14.99 14.08 -15.18
C ASN A 57 15.02 12.59 -15.56
N ILE A 58 15.37 11.71 -14.62
CA ILE A 58 15.27 10.26 -14.81
C ILE A 58 13.81 9.83 -14.66
N LYS A 59 13.27 9.17 -15.68
CA LYS A 59 11.94 8.55 -15.66
C LYS A 59 12.02 7.13 -15.11
N LYS A 60 11.11 6.76 -14.21
CA LYS A 60 11.01 5.40 -13.68
C LYS A 60 9.57 5.06 -13.33
N ASN A 61 9.27 3.76 -13.30
CA ASN A 61 7.99 3.25 -12.84
C ASN A 61 8.15 2.63 -11.45
N ILE A 62 7.23 2.95 -10.55
CA ILE A 62 7.15 2.38 -9.21
C ILE A 62 5.88 1.54 -9.16
N ASN A 63 6.02 0.23 -9.00
CA ASN A 63 4.88 -0.66 -8.78
C ASN A 63 4.57 -0.73 -7.29
N LEU A 64 3.32 -0.48 -6.93
CA LEU A 64 2.82 -0.40 -5.56
C LEU A 64 1.73 -1.45 -5.33
N VAL A 65 1.75 -2.01 -4.12
CA VAL A 65 0.69 -2.84 -3.57
C VAL A 65 0.10 -2.09 -2.38
N ILE A 66 -1.17 -1.75 -2.44
CA ILE A 66 -1.89 -0.97 -1.43
C ILE A 66 -2.85 -1.91 -0.73
N LYS A 67 -2.64 -2.16 0.57
CA LYS A 67 -3.56 -2.92 1.41
C LYS A 67 -4.41 -1.99 2.24
N HIS A 68 -5.72 -2.18 2.26
CA HIS A 68 -6.62 -1.40 3.11
C HIS A 68 -7.66 -2.29 3.81
N GLY A 69 -8.07 -1.89 5.01
CA GLY A 69 -9.13 -2.59 5.75
C GLY A 69 -10.49 -2.50 5.03
N LYS A 70 -11.36 -3.48 5.28
CA LYS A 70 -12.75 -3.44 4.80
C LYS A 70 -13.47 -2.24 5.46
N PRO A 71 -14.30 -1.48 4.74
CA PRO A 71 -14.94 -0.28 5.29
C PRO A 71 -16.12 -0.55 6.25
N SER A 72 -16.40 -1.82 6.55
CA SER A 72 -17.47 -2.26 7.44
C SER A 72 -17.11 -2.00 8.91
N ASP A 73 -17.98 -1.27 9.63
CA ASP A 73 -17.87 -1.08 11.08
C ASP A 73 -17.92 -2.39 11.86
N HIS A 74 -18.69 -3.36 11.36
CA HIS A 74 -18.77 -4.69 11.96
C HIS A 74 -17.42 -5.42 11.84
N ALA A 75 -16.82 -5.40 10.64
CA ALA A 75 -15.50 -6.00 10.39
C ALA A 75 -14.40 -5.33 11.24
N ARG A 76 -14.48 -4.01 11.46
CA ARG A 76 -13.54 -3.29 12.32
C ARG A 76 -13.69 -3.61 13.82
N LYS A 77 -14.87 -4.07 14.26
CA LYS A 77 -15.14 -4.40 15.68
C LYS A 77 -14.77 -5.83 16.05
N ILE A 78 -14.88 -6.76 15.10
CA ILE A 78 -14.65 -8.20 15.34
C ILE A 78 -13.18 -8.61 15.20
N ALA A 79 -12.34 -7.77 14.61
CA ALA A 79 -10.95 -8.09 14.33
C ALA A 79 -10.03 -6.91 14.67
N PRO A 80 -8.86 -7.15 15.29
CA PRO A 80 -7.88 -6.10 15.54
C PRO A 80 -7.09 -5.77 14.24
N VAL A 81 -7.79 -5.30 13.20
CA VAL A 81 -7.26 -5.05 11.85
C VAL A 81 -6.01 -4.16 11.90
N ARG A 82 -6.00 -3.15 12.77
CA ARG A 82 -4.85 -2.28 12.98
C ARG A 82 -3.62 -3.04 13.47
N VAL A 83 -3.77 -3.89 14.50
CA VAL A 83 -2.66 -4.68 15.06
C VAL A 83 -2.12 -5.66 14.03
N ALA A 84 -3.01 -6.28 13.24
CA ALA A 84 -2.59 -7.16 12.15
C ALA A 84 -1.73 -6.43 11.11
N PHE A 85 -2.16 -5.22 10.69
CA PHE A 85 -1.41 -4.41 9.72
C PHE A 85 -0.08 -3.89 10.31
N GLU A 86 -0.06 -3.45 11.56
CA GLU A 86 1.17 -3.01 12.24
C GLU A 86 2.16 -4.18 12.40
N THR A 87 1.67 -5.38 12.70
CA THR A 87 2.49 -6.60 12.75
C THR A 87 3.07 -6.95 11.38
N GLU A 88 2.26 -6.88 10.33
CA GLU A 88 2.71 -7.13 8.95
C GLU A 88 3.77 -6.11 8.50
N ILE A 89 3.57 -4.82 8.82
CA ILE A 89 4.56 -3.77 8.58
C ILE A 89 5.85 -4.07 9.35
N HIS A 90 5.77 -4.47 10.62
CA HIS A 90 6.93 -4.81 11.42
C HIS A 90 7.69 -6.01 10.85
N PHE A 91 6.98 -7.03 10.38
CA PHE A 91 7.57 -8.21 9.74
C PHE A 91 8.40 -7.81 8.52
N TYR A 92 7.80 -7.09 7.55
CA TYR A 92 8.50 -6.69 6.34
C TYR A 92 9.63 -5.68 6.60
N LYS A 93 9.51 -4.84 7.62
CA LYS A 93 10.50 -3.82 7.92
C LYS A 93 11.70 -4.34 8.71
N ASN A 94 11.50 -5.28 9.63
CA ASN A 94 12.53 -5.66 10.61
C ASN A 94 12.82 -7.17 10.62
N VAL A 95 11.78 -8.00 10.59
CA VAL A 95 11.96 -9.45 10.70
C VAL A 95 12.54 -10.00 9.41
N LEU A 96 11.89 -9.79 8.26
CA LEU A 96 12.33 -10.35 6.99
C LEU A 96 13.77 -9.95 6.63
N PRO A 97 14.19 -8.67 6.71
CA PRO A 97 15.58 -8.28 6.48
C PRO A 97 16.57 -9.01 7.40
N ALA A 98 16.25 -9.15 8.69
CA ALA A 98 17.14 -9.79 9.66
C ALA A 98 17.42 -11.28 9.39
N PHE A 99 16.57 -11.96 8.61
CA PHE A 99 16.71 -13.38 8.28
C PHE A 99 17.03 -13.65 6.81
N CYS A 100 16.83 -12.68 5.91
CA CYS A 100 16.99 -12.88 4.47
C CYS A 100 18.07 -12.01 3.84
N ASP A 101 18.45 -10.88 4.44
CA ASP A 101 19.57 -10.11 3.94
C ASP A 101 20.88 -10.71 4.50
N PRO A 102 21.90 -10.94 3.65
CA PRO A 102 23.19 -11.36 4.15
C PRO A 102 23.71 -10.29 5.12
N PRO A 103 24.37 -10.68 6.23
CA PRO A 103 24.98 -9.71 7.12
C PRO A 103 25.95 -8.84 6.31
N GLU A 104 25.96 -7.53 6.55
CA GLU A 104 26.89 -6.60 5.90
C GLU A 104 28.33 -7.14 6.07
N GLY A 105 28.93 -7.60 4.96
CA GLY A 105 30.30 -8.12 4.93
C GLY A 105 30.49 -9.64 4.85
N ALA A 106 29.46 -10.43 4.54
CA ALA A 106 29.62 -11.83 4.10
C ALA A 106 29.88 -11.96 2.59
#